data_AF-A0A3D2UT71-F1
#
_entry.id   AF-A0A3D2UT71-F1
#
_cell.length_a   1.000
_cell.length_b   1.000
_cell.length_c   1.000
_cell.angle_alpha   90.00
_cell.angle_beta   90.00
_cell.angle_gamma   90.00
#
_symmetry.space_group_name_H-M   'P 1'
#
loop_
_entity.id
_entity.type
_entity.pdbx_description
1 polymer ?
#
loop_
_entity_poly.entity_id
_entity_poly.type
_entity_poly.pdbx_seq_one_letter_code
_entity_poly.pdbx_strand_id
1 'polypeptide(L)'
;MDWFTNSKTSEIKKLITQLADVTKRDNAARELLKFGTDAVPILIETLQSPSDNLVLPCQHLLARIPSASPQLIHALQTAHPLVRGRVAEIFSISKDKTAIPALLESLNGEFF
;
A
#
# COMPACT_ATOMS: atom_id res chain seq x y z
N MET A 1 -25.36 8.11 3.59
CA MET A 1 -24.75 8.42 4.90
C MET A 1 -23.23 8.43 4.69
N ASP A 2 -22.69 9.54 4.16
CA ASP A 2 -21.35 9.52 3.52
C ASP A 2 -20.39 10.57 4.10
N TRP A 3 -20.81 11.27 5.16
CA TRP A 3 -20.03 12.32 5.80
C TRP A 3 -18.83 11.76 6.59
N PHE A 4 -19.03 10.67 7.35
CA PHE A 4 -17.98 10.10 8.22
C PHE A 4 -16.87 9.38 7.43
N THR A 5 -17.21 8.73 6.32
CA THR A 5 -16.25 8.07 5.43
C THR A 5 -15.38 9.10 4.72
N ASN A 6 -15.97 10.22 4.28
CA ASN A 6 -15.22 11.31 3.66
C ASN A 6 -14.22 11.96 4.63
N SER A 7 -14.60 12.14 5.90
CA SER A 7 -13.70 12.67 6.93
C SER A 7 -12.50 11.75 7.19
N LYS A 8 -12.72 10.44 7.32
CA LYS A 8 -11.65 9.45 7.53
C LYS A 8 -10.68 9.41 6.35
N THR A 9 -11.22 9.33 5.13
CA THR A 9 -10.41 9.33 3.90
C THR A 9 -9.57 10.61 3.76
N SER A 10 -10.13 11.76 4.12
CA SER A 10 -9.40 13.03 4.14
C SER A 10 -8.23 13.01 5.12
N GLU A 11 -8.44 12.49 6.33
CA GLU A 11 -7.36 12.40 7.33
C GLU A 11 -6.27 11.41 6.89
N ILE A 12 -6.63 10.25 6.34
CA ILE A 12 -5.65 9.29 5.80
C ILE A 12 -4.81 9.93 4.68
N LYS A 13 -5.45 10.63 3.73
CA LYS A 13 -4.73 11.35 2.66
C LYS A 13 -3.77 12.40 3.21
N LYS A 14 -4.20 13.15 4.23
CA LYS A 14 -3.37 14.14 4.93
C LYS A 14 -2.20 13.51 5.70
N LEU A 15 -2.35 12.32 6.27
CA LEU A 15 -1.25 11.60 6.90
C LEU A 15 -0.27 11.05 5.84
N ILE A 16 -0.77 10.60 4.70
CA ILE A 16 0.06 10.15 3.58
C ILE A 16 0.94 11.30 3.07
N THR A 17 0.43 12.52 2.91
CA THR A 17 1.29 13.65 2.50
C THR A 17 2.39 13.96 3.52
N GLN A 18 2.14 13.71 4.81
CA GLN A 18 3.14 13.85 5.87
C GLN A 18 4.22 12.76 5.85
N LEU A 19 4.01 11.63 5.17
CA LEU A 19 5.06 10.61 5.00
C LEU A 19 6.24 11.13 4.17
N ALA A 20 6.03 12.14 3.31
CA ALA A 20 7.11 12.76 2.55
C ALA A 20 8.01 13.66 3.43
N ASP A 21 7.50 14.14 4.57
CA ASP A 21 8.21 15.01 5.51
C ASP A 21 8.95 14.17 6.56
N VAL A 22 10.29 14.20 6.54
CA VAL A 22 11.15 13.41 7.43
C VAL A 22 10.82 13.62 8.91
N THR A 23 10.42 14.84 9.30
CA THR A 23 10.13 15.18 10.71
C THR A 23 8.79 14.64 11.18
N LYS A 24 7.84 14.40 10.27
CA LYS A 24 6.47 13.98 10.58
C LYS A 24 6.20 12.52 10.23
N ARG A 25 7.03 11.92 9.38
CA ARG A 25 6.85 10.57 8.82
C ARG A 25 6.58 9.52 9.90
N ASP A 26 7.35 9.51 10.99
CA ASP A 26 7.19 8.48 12.04
C ASP A 26 5.86 8.60 12.79
N ASN A 27 5.37 9.83 13.00
CA ASN A 27 4.07 10.03 13.61
C ASN A 27 2.94 9.66 12.64
N ALA A 28 3.04 10.12 11.39
CA ALA A 28 2.08 9.78 10.35
C ALA A 28 1.98 8.28 10.12
N ALA A 29 3.11 7.58 10.06
CA ALA A 29 3.18 6.13 9.92
C ALA A 29 2.48 5.41 11.08
N ARG A 30 2.70 5.85 12.33
CA ARG A 30 2.03 5.28 13.51
C ARG A 30 0.51 5.44 13.45
N GLU A 31 0.01 6.62 13.07
CA GLU A 31 -1.43 6.83 12.94
C GLU A 31 -2.04 6.04 11.77
N LEU A 32 -1.34 5.96 10.63
CA LEU A 32 -1.78 5.14 9.49
C LEU A 32 -1.87 3.64 9.85
N LEU A 33 -0.95 3.13 10.66
CA LEU A 33 -1.03 1.74 11.16
C LEU A 33 -2.26 1.51 12.05
N LYS A 34 -2.73 2.52 12.80
CA LYS A 34 -3.96 2.41 13.59
C LYS A 34 -5.22 2.35 12.73
N PHE A 35 -5.23 3.02 11.57
CA PHE A 35 -6.31 2.87 10.59
C PHE A 35 -6.34 1.46 9.97
N GLY A 36 -5.19 0.80 9.88
CA GLY A 36 -5.09 -0.59 9.43
C GLY A 36 -5.74 -0.78 8.05
N THR A 37 -6.74 -1.66 7.97
CA THR A 37 -7.45 -2.00 6.72
C THR A 37 -8.05 -0.78 6.02
N ASP A 38 -8.50 0.24 6.75
CA ASP A 38 -9.10 1.43 6.14
C ASP A 38 -8.09 2.27 5.35
N ALA A 39 -6.80 2.19 5.70
CA ALA A 39 -5.75 2.90 5.00
C ALA A 39 -5.24 2.15 3.76
N VAL A 40 -5.45 0.83 3.67
CA VAL A 40 -4.85 -0.02 2.63
C VAL A 40 -5.22 0.44 1.20
N PRO A 41 -6.50 0.72 0.86
CA PRO A 41 -6.82 1.13 -0.52
C PRO A 41 -6.09 2.41 -0.93
N ILE A 42 -6.04 3.39 -0.03
CA ILE A 42 -5.43 4.69 -0.30
C ILE A 42 -3.90 4.56 -0.36
N LEU A 43 -3.30 3.69 0.46
CA LEU A 43 -1.88 3.38 0.39
C LEU A 43 -1.51 2.60 -0.89
N ILE A 44 -2.42 1.78 -1.44
CA ILE A 44 -2.18 1.11 -2.73
C ILE A 44 -2.23 2.14 -3.88
N GLU A 45 -3.16 3.11 -3.83
CA GLU A 45 -3.22 4.19 -4.81
C GLU A 45 -1.90 5.00 -4.87
N THR A 46 -1.25 5.24 -3.72
CA THR A 46 0.01 6.01 -3.68
C THR A 46 1.18 5.29 -4.34
N LEU A 47 1.09 3.97 -4.56
CA LEU A 47 2.09 3.20 -5.29
C LEU A 47 2.16 3.54 -6.78
N GLN A 48 1.29 4.42 -7.29
CA GLN A 48 1.43 5.00 -8.64
C GLN A 48 2.31 6.26 -8.65
N SER A 49 2.61 6.83 -7.49
CA SER A 49 3.40 8.07 -7.39
C SER A 49 4.83 7.86 -7.92
N PRO A 50 5.40 8.83 -8.65
CA PRO A 50 6.81 8.79 -9.03
C PRO A 50 7.77 9.16 -7.88
N SER A 51 7.26 9.61 -6.73
CA SER A 51 8.09 10.08 -5.61
C SER A 51 8.50 8.93 -4.69
N ASP A 52 9.74 8.46 -4.80
CA ASP A 52 10.27 7.40 -3.94
C ASP A 52 10.28 7.79 -2.44
N ASN A 53 10.43 9.08 -2.14
CA ASN A 53 10.32 9.63 -0.78
C ASN A 53 8.96 9.38 -0.13
N LEU A 54 7.91 9.17 -0.95
CA LEU A 54 6.57 8.83 -0.50
C LEU A 54 6.29 7.32 -0.64
N VAL A 55 6.71 6.71 -1.74
CA VAL A 55 6.42 5.31 -2.06
C VAL A 55 7.08 4.35 -1.09
N LEU A 56 8.37 4.52 -0.78
CA LEU A 56 9.10 3.60 0.10
C LEU A 56 8.44 3.52 1.50
N PRO A 57 8.12 4.64 2.19
CA PRO A 57 7.35 4.59 3.42
C PRO A 57 5.99 3.88 3.28
N CYS A 58 5.27 4.09 2.17
CA CYS A 58 3.99 3.43 1.94
C CYS A 58 4.14 1.91 1.77
N GLN A 59 5.16 1.44 1.03
CA GLN A 59 5.45 0.02 0.89
C GLN A 59 5.77 -0.62 2.25
N HIS A 60 6.61 0.03 3.06
CA HIS A 60 6.92 -0.46 4.41
C HIS A 60 5.69 -0.49 5.33
N LEU A 61 4.78 0.47 5.20
CA LEU A 61 3.51 0.47 5.94
C LEU A 61 2.62 -0.68 5.51
N LEU A 62 2.40 -0.86 4.21
CA LEU A 62 1.60 -1.96 3.66
C LEU A 62 2.16 -3.32 4.08
N ALA A 63 3.49 -3.48 4.09
CA ALA A 63 4.15 -4.71 4.54
C ALA A 63 3.93 -5.02 6.04
N ARG A 64 3.61 -3.99 6.84
CA ARG A 64 3.35 -4.11 8.28
C ARG A 64 1.86 -4.26 8.62
N ILE A 65 0.95 -4.18 7.64
CA ILE A 65 -0.49 -4.34 7.82
C ILE A 65 -0.87 -5.75 7.34
N PRO A 66 -1.07 -6.74 8.23
CA PRO A 66 -1.34 -8.12 7.82
C PRO A 66 -2.64 -8.26 7.01
N SER A 67 -3.63 -7.40 7.25
CA SER A 67 -4.89 -7.39 6.50
C SER A 67 -4.77 -6.81 5.09
N ALA A 68 -3.61 -6.31 4.68
CA ALA A 68 -3.39 -5.78 3.34
C ALA A 68 -3.27 -6.89 2.28
N SER A 69 -2.91 -8.12 2.66
CA SER A 69 -2.56 -9.20 1.72
C SER A 69 -3.63 -9.50 0.68
N PRO A 70 -4.95 -9.62 1.01
CA PRO A 70 -5.97 -9.87 -0.01
C PRO A 70 -6.06 -8.75 -1.06
N GLN A 71 -5.96 -7.50 -0.63
CA GLN A 71 -6.02 -6.34 -1.55
C GLN A 71 -4.75 -6.22 -2.39
N LEU A 72 -3.59 -6.53 -1.80
CA LEU A 72 -2.32 -6.58 -2.52
C LEU A 72 -2.28 -7.71 -3.56
N ILE A 73 -2.80 -8.91 -3.24
CA ILE A 73 -2.96 -10.01 -4.20
C ILE A 73 -3.83 -9.57 -5.38
N HIS A 74 -4.97 -8.91 -5.10
CA HIS A 74 -5.83 -8.37 -6.16
C HIS A 74 -5.10 -7.32 -7.02
N ALA A 75 -4.33 -6.42 -6.41
CA ALA A 75 -3.54 -5.42 -7.13
C ALA A 75 -2.45 -6.06 -8.01
N LEU A 76 -1.86 -7.17 -7.58
CA LEU A 76 -0.86 -7.90 -8.37
C LEU A 76 -1.43 -8.43 -9.71
N GLN A 77 -2.73 -8.72 -9.74
CA GLN A 77 -3.44 -9.24 -10.92
C GLN A 77 -4.03 -8.14 -11.82
N THR A 78 -4.44 -7.01 -11.23
CA THR A 78 -5.30 -6.02 -11.93
C THR A 78 -4.66 -4.64 -12.12
N ALA A 79 -3.62 -4.30 -11.35
CA ALA A 79 -3.05 -2.96 -11.37
C ALA A 79 -2.09 -2.73 -12.55
N HIS A 80 -1.72 -1.46 -12.76
CA HIS A 80 -0.69 -1.07 -13.71
C HIS A 80 0.64 -1.79 -13.42
N PRO A 81 1.45 -2.17 -14.44
CA PRO A 81 2.71 -2.91 -14.25
C PRO A 81 3.66 -2.34 -13.20
N LEU A 82 3.78 -1.01 -13.13
CA LEU A 82 4.55 -0.31 -12.08
C LEU A 82 4.08 -0.68 -10.65
N VAL A 83 2.77 -0.66 -10.42
CA VAL A 83 2.18 -0.99 -9.11
C VAL A 83 2.37 -2.46 -8.81
N ARG A 84 2.21 -3.35 -9.81
CA ARG A 84 2.42 -4.79 -9.65
C ARG A 84 3.84 -5.11 -9.19
N GLY A 85 4.86 -4.49 -9.79
CA GLY A 85 6.25 -4.61 -9.34
C GLY A 85 6.44 -4.17 -7.88
N ARG A 86 5.88 -3.01 -7.52
CA ARG A 86 5.94 -2.47 -6.14
C ARG A 86 5.20 -3.34 -5.13
N VAL A 87 4.11 -4.00 -5.52
CA VAL A 87 3.38 -4.96 -4.70
C VAL A 87 4.20 -6.23 -4.47
N ALA A 88 4.91 -6.72 -5.48
CA ALA A 88 5.81 -7.86 -5.31
C ALA A 88 6.93 -7.54 -4.30
N GLU A 89 7.48 -6.32 -4.33
CA GLU A 89 8.44 -5.85 -3.32
C GLU A 89 7.84 -5.82 -1.91
N ILE A 90 6.58 -5.36 -1.75
CA ILE A 90 5.88 -5.37 -0.46
C ILE A 90 5.81 -6.79 0.12
N PHE A 91 5.47 -7.79 -0.69
CA PHE A 91 5.42 -9.19 -0.24
C PHE A 91 6.81 -9.74 0.12
N SER A 92 7.87 -9.28 -0.57
CA SER A 92 9.25 -9.59 -0.18
C SER A 92 9.61 -9.01 1.20
N ILE A 93 9.11 -7.82 1.53
CA ILE A 93 9.32 -7.17 2.84
C ILE A 93 8.51 -7.88 3.93
N SER A 94 7.22 -8.15 3.70
CA SER A 94 6.32 -8.75 4.69
C SER A 94 6.61 -10.22 4.96
N LYS A 95 7.31 -10.91 4.04
CA LYS A 95 7.55 -12.36 4.08
C LYS A 95 6.24 -13.16 4.13
N ASP A 96 5.17 -12.62 3.56
CA ASP A 96 3.87 -13.26 3.54
C ASP A 96 3.86 -14.44 2.55
N LYS A 97 3.87 -15.65 3.12
CA LYS A 97 3.86 -16.89 2.35
C LYS A 97 2.52 -17.13 1.64
N THR A 98 1.44 -16.50 2.08
CA THR A 98 0.12 -16.65 1.44
C THR A 98 0.08 -16.02 0.05
N ALA A 99 1.00 -15.09 -0.24
CA ALA A 99 1.13 -14.44 -1.54
C ALA A 99 1.93 -15.26 -2.57
N ILE A 100 2.61 -16.34 -2.17
CA ILE A 100 3.47 -17.14 -3.08
C ILE A 100 2.71 -17.61 -4.33
N PRO A 101 1.49 -18.19 -4.24
CA PRO A 101 0.76 -18.62 -5.43
C PRO A 101 0.46 -17.47 -6.38
N ALA A 102 0.03 -16.32 -5.85
CA ALA A 102 -0.27 -15.13 -6.66
C ALA A 102 1.01 -14.53 -7.31
N LEU A 103 2.14 -14.54 -6.59
CA LEU A 103 3.43 -14.13 -7.13
C LEU A 103 3.86 -15.04 -8.28
N LEU A 104 3.74 -16.36 -8.13
CA LEU A 104 4.06 -17.32 -9.20
C LEU A 104 3.14 -17.14 -10.42
N GLU A 105 1.84 -16.93 -10.19
CA GLU A 105 0.88 -16.64 -11.27
C GLU A 105 1.26 -15.36 -12.02
N SER A 106 1.70 -14.32 -11.31
CA SER A 106 2.10 -13.05 -11.92
C SER A 106 3.32 -13.14 -12.85
N LEU A 107 4.16 -14.18 -12.70
CA LEU A 107 5.29 -14.47 -13.59
C LEU A 107 4.87 -15.13 -14.90
N ASN A 108 3.73 -15.83 -14.90
CA ASN A 108 3.21 -16.54 -16.08
C ASN A 108 2.33 -15.66 -16.96
N GLY A 109 1.84 -14.53 -16.44
CA GLY A 109 0.92 -13.67 -17.16
C GLY A 109 1.61 -12.80 -18.22
N GLU A 110 1.08 -12.82 -19.45
CA GLU A 110 1.44 -11.92 -20.57
C GLU A 110 0.96 -10.47 -20.36
N PHE A 111 1.13 -9.92 -19.16
CA PHE A 111 0.62 -8.60 -18.82
C PHE A 111 1.74 -7.56 -18.98
N PHE A 112 2.01 -7.18 -20.23
CA PHE A 112 2.82 -6.04 -20.65
C PHE A 112 1.99 -4.76 -20.72
#